data_AF-A0A538KQY6-F1
#
_entry.id   AF-A0A538KQY6-F1
#
_cell.length_a   1.000
_cell.length_b   1.000
_cell.length_c   1.000
_cell.angle_alpha   90.00
_cell.angle_beta   90.00
_cell.angle_gamma   90.00
#
_symmetry.space_group_name_H-M   'P 1'
#
loop_
_entity.id
_entity.type
_entity.pdbx_description
1 polymer ?
#
loop_
_entity_poly.entity_id
_entity_poly.type
_entity_poly.pdbx_seq_one_letter_code
_entity_poly.pdbx_strand_id
1 'polypeptide(L)'
;MKLRALIVVTVALAALAASSVAMGGTRTSARIYQAFTSSGAPAISVTKTVKGHCFSGSSRVNRNDAWRCLSKNLLYDPCFSSSKAKGIVLCPAAAWRRSGVKIILTQGLPTKFGNKRAPSTNVRPWAMQTISGIRCVREGMGPFIIPTVVGDYACTNGKWLWGQPNRKTQPWTIYMASVTATTLTTKARIRIAWF
;
A
#
# COMPACT_ATOMS: atom_id res chain seq x y z
N MET A 1 42.75 -0.30 70.66
CA MET A 1 43.06 -1.61 70.03
C MET A 1 41.86 -2.52 70.25
N LYS A 2 41.10 -3.04 69.29
CA LYS A 2 41.09 -3.07 67.82
C LYS A 2 39.60 -3.10 67.42
N LEU A 3 39.19 -2.23 66.50
CA LEU A 3 37.84 -2.12 65.97
C LEU A 3 37.61 -3.29 64.99
N ARG A 4 36.58 -4.13 65.22
CA ARG A 4 36.17 -5.19 64.27
C ARG A 4 35.02 -4.65 63.43
N ALA A 5 35.30 -4.26 62.20
CA ALA A 5 34.30 -3.87 61.22
C ALA A 5 33.61 -5.12 60.65
N LEU A 6 32.31 -5.28 60.92
CA LEU A 6 31.46 -6.24 60.23
C LEU A 6 31.06 -5.63 58.87
N ILE A 7 31.56 -6.21 57.78
CA ILE A 7 31.12 -5.90 56.43
C ILE A 7 29.86 -6.72 56.18
N VAL A 8 28.70 -6.07 56.20
CA VAL A 8 27.43 -6.66 55.75
C VAL A 8 27.38 -6.52 54.24
N VAL A 9 27.60 -7.62 53.52
CA VAL A 9 27.42 -7.68 52.06
C VAL A 9 25.92 -7.85 51.77
N THR A 10 25.22 -6.76 51.50
CA THR A 10 23.85 -6.80 50.98
C THR A 10 23.88 -7.22 49.51
N VAL A 11 23.49 -8.46 49.23
CA VAL A 11 23.26 -8.94 47.86
C VAL A 11 21.98 -8.31 47.35
N ALA A 12 22.09 -7.27 46.52
CA ALA A 12 20.96 -6.68 45.83
C ALA A 12 20.53 -7.59 44.67
N LEU A 13 19.48 -8.40 44.87
CA LEU A 13 18.80 -9.10 43.78
C LEU A 13 18.02 -8.06 42.95
N ALA A 14 18.65 -7.54 41.89
CA ALA A 14 17.95 -6.76 40.88
C ALA A 14 17.10 -7.72 40.02
N ALA A 15 15.83 -7.90 40.40
CA ALA A 15 14.85 -8.58 39.57
C ALA A 15 14.60 -7.71 38.31
N LEU A 16 15.23 -8.07 37.19
CA LEU A 16 14.89 -7.51 35.89
C LEU A 16 13.48 -8.02 35.52
N ALA A 17 12.46 -7.26 35.90
CA ALA A 17 11.13 -7.40 35.33
C ALA A 17 11.24 -7.06 33.84
N ALA A 18 11.43 -8.07 33.00
CA ALA A 18 11.28 -7.96 31.56
C ALA A 18 9.83 -7.53 31.30
N SER A 19 9.65 -6.23 31.10
CA SER A 19 8.39 -5.69 30.62
C SER A 19 8.21 -6.20 29.21
N SER A 20 7.49 -7.32 29.09
CA SER A 20 6.94 -7.78 27.83
C SER A 20 6.03 -6.67 27.31
N VAL A 21 6.58 -5.75 26.51
CA VAL A 21 5.77 -4.82 25.75
C VAL A 21 4.97 -5.71 24.81
N ALA A 22 3.74 -6.03 25.21
CA ALA A 22 2.78 -6.65 24.33
C ALA A 22 2.70 -5.70 23.12
N MET A 23 3.30 -6.12 22.01
CA MET A 23 3.12 -5.46 20.71
C MET A 23 1.66 -5.68 20.33
N GLY A 24 0.77 -4.92 20.97
CA GLY A 24 -0.65 -4.86 20.66
C GLY A 24 -0.75 -4.64 19.18
N GLY A 25 -1.28 -5.65 18.48
CA GLY A 25 -1.32 -5.67 17.02
C GLY A 25 -1.96 -4.40 16.52
N THR A 26 -1.16 -3.50 15.95
CA THR A 26 -1.64 -2.19 15.50
C THR A 26 -2.75 -2.39 14.48
N ARG A 27 -3.94 -1.84 14.74
CA ARG A 27 -5.10 -1.88 13.83
C ARG A 27 -4.67 -1.45 12.42
N THR A 28 -5.12 -2.18 11.40
CA THR A 28 -4.86 -1.81 10.01
C THR A 28 -5.52 -0.48 9.66
N SER A 29 -4.74 0.47 9.15
CA SER A 29 -5.25 1.74 8.62
C SER A 29 -5.67 1.57 7.16
N ALA A 30 -6.98 1.63 6.90
CA ALA A 30 -7.53 1.67 5.54
C ALA A 30 -7.60 3.12 5.05
N ARG A 31 -7.05 3.42 3.88
CA ARG A 31 -6.94 4.79 3.35
C ARG A 31 -7.37 4.85 1.89
N ILE A 32 -8.33 5.70 1.57
CA ILE A 32 -8.59 6.06 0.17
C ILE A 32 -7.48 7.00 -0.28
N TYR A 33 -6.75 6.61 -1.32
CA TYR A 33 -5.70 7.44 -1.89
C TYR A 33 -6.31 8.66 -2.60
N GLN A 34 -5.81 9.84 -2.26
CA GLN A 34 -6.23 11.12 -2.83
C GLN A 34 -5.02 11.80 -3.44
N ALA A 35 -4.97 11.86 -4.78
CA ALA A 35 -3.92 12.59 -5.49
C ALA A 35 -4.19 14.10 -5.54
N PHE A 36 -5.45 14.48 -5.33
CA PHE A 36 -5.90 15.86 -5.29
C PHE A 36 -6.52 16.18 -3.93
N THR A 37 -6.45 17.44 -3.55
CA THR A 37 -7.25 18.02 -2.47
C THR A 37 -8.70 18.19 -2.91
N SER A 38 -9.59 18.52 -1.97
CA SER A 38 -11.01 18.78 -2.27
C SER A 38 -11.23 19.96 -3.22
N SER A 39 -10.30 20.91 -3.29
CA SER A 39 -10.34 22.04 -4.22
C SER A 39 -9.81 21.70 -5.63
N GLY A 40 -9.21 20.52 -5.81
CA GLY A 40 -8.57 20.13 -7.07
C GLY A 40 -7.09 20.50 -7.18
N ALA A 41 -6.49 21.09 -6.15
CA ALA A 41 -5.03 21.26 -6.11
C ALA A 41 -4.32 19.90 -5.90
N PRO A 42 -3.11 19.69 -6.42
CA PRO A 42 -2.33 18.48 -6.13
C PRO A 42 -2.13 18.26 -4.62
N ALA A 43 -2.44 17.05 -4.12
CA ALA A 43 -2.14 16.62 -2.76
C ALA A 43 -0.78 15.89 -2.64
N ILE A 44 -0.06 15.79 -3.77
CA ILE A 44 1.30 15.26 -3.88
C ILE A 44 2.21 16.28 -4.54
N SER A 45 3.50 16.22 -4.22
CA SER A 45 4.53 17.00 -4.90
C SER A 45 4.69 16.51 -6.35
N VAL A 46 4.49 17.42 -7.31
CA VAL A 46 4.69 17.13 -8.73
C VAL A 46 6.18 17.20 -9.03
N THR A 47 6.80 16.06 -9.35
CA THR A 47 8.23 15.98 -9.67
C THR A 47 8.50 16.18 -11.16
N LYS A 48 7.49 15.97 -11.99
CA LYS A 48 7.58 16.13 -13.45
C LYS A 48 6.21 16.45 -14.02
N THR A 49 6.18 17.32 -15.04
CA THR A 49 4.99 17.55 -15.86
C THR A 49 5.26 17.07 -17.29
N VAL A 50 4.34 16.29 -17.85
CA VAL A 50 4.44 15.75 -19.21
C VAL A 50 3.11 15.88 -19.94
N LYS A 51 3.11 15.79 -21.28
CA LYS A 51 1.90 15.63 -22.09
C LYS A 51 1.64 14.15 -22.37
N GLY A 52 0.38 13.73 -22.38
CA GLY A 52 0.01 12.34 -22.62
C GLY A 52 -1.49 12.14 -22.68
N HIS A 53 -1.93 10.89 -22.75
CA HIS A 53 -3.36 10.55 -22.78
C HIS A 53 -3.65 9.33 -21.94
N CYS A 54 -4.90 9.19 -21.51
CA CYS A 54 -5.39 7.98 -20.87
C CYS A 54 -6.25 7.19 -21.85
N PHE A 55 -6.22 5.86 -21.74
CA PHE A 55 -6.87 4.97 -22.71
C PHE A 55 -7.86 3.99 -22.07
N SER A 56 -7.76 3.75 -20.75
CA SER A 56 -8.70 2.93 -19.99
C SER A 56 -8.66 3.25 -18.49
N GLY A 57 -9.61 2.70 -17.73
CA GLY A 57 -9.55 2.69 -16.26
C GLY A 57 -8.31 1.95 -15.76
N SER A 58 -7.79 2.36 -14.59
CA SER A 58 -6.65 1.73 -13.93
C SER A 58 -6.83 0.22 -13.80
N SER A 59 -5.78 -0.57 -14.11
CA SER A 59 -5.79 -2.03 -13.87
C SER A 59 -5.52 -2.37 -12.42
N ARG A 60 -4.89 -1.45 -11.68
CA ARG A 60 -4.53 -1.61 -10.27
C ARG A 60 -5.64 -1.13 -9.33
N VAL A 61 -6.38 -0.09 -9.73
CA VAL A 61 -7.37 0.61 -8.91
C VAL A 61 -8.73 0.60 -9.61
N ASN A 62 -9.68 -0.19 -9.10
CA ASN A 62 -11.05 -0.24 -9.63
C ASN A 62 -11.89 0.95 -9.11
N ARG A 63 -11.53 2.16 -9.55
CA ARG A 63 -12.22 3.43 -9.24
C ARG A 63 -12.42 4.26 -10.50
N ASN A 64 -13.54 4.97 -10.57
CA ASN A 64 -13.95 5.83 -11.68
C ASN A 64 -13.07 7.08 -11.88
N ASP A 65 -12.23 7.39 -10.90
CA ASP A 65 -11.27 8.46 -10.95
C ASP A 65 -9.84 7.98 -11.20
N ALA A 66 -9.62 6.68 -11.44
CA ALA A 66 -8.31 6.08 -11.66
C ALA A 66 -8.15 5.54 -13.08
N TRP A 67 -7.02 5.84 -13.71
CA TRP A 67 -6.77 5.70 -15.14
C TRP A 67 -5.42 5.04 -15.44
N ARG A 68 -5.35 4.38 -16.60
CA ARG A 68 -4.10 3.99 -17.27
C ARG A 68 -3.78 5.05 -18.30
N CYS A 69 -2.58 5.61 -18.21
CA CYS A 69 -2.16 6.69 -19.09
C CYS A 69 -0.79 6.42 -19.70
N LEU A 70 -0.60 6.93 -20.91
CA LEU A 70 0.65 6.88 -21.65
C LEU A 70 1.17 8.30 -21.84
N SER A 71 2.46 8.46 -21.65
CA SER A 71 3.20 9.63 -22.11
C SER A 71 4.47 9.13 -22.77
N LYS A 72 4.61 9.40 -24.08
CA LYS A 72 5.60 8.73 -24.93
C LYS A 72 5.45 7.21 -24.78
N ASN A 73 6.51 6.49 -24.39
CA ASN A 73 6.53 5.04 -24.23
C ASN A 73 6.41 4.58 -22.75
N LEU A 74 6.00 5.47 -21.84
CA LEU A 74 5.87 5.15 -20.42
C LEU A 74 4.41 4.98 -20.02
N LEU A 75 4.09 3.82 -19.47
CA LEU A 75 2.80 3.51 -18.85
C LEU A 75 2.78 4.00 -17.41
N TYR A 76 1.77 4.79 -17.08
CA TYR A 76 1.47 5.23 -15.74
C TYR A 76 0.13 4.63 -15.29
N ASP A 77 0.18 3.79 -14.25
CA ASP A 77 -1.00 3.13 -13.67
C ASP A 77 -0.76 2.89 -12.16
N PRO A 78 -1.58 3.43 -11.25
CA PRO A 78 -2.73 4.32 -11.50
C PRO A 78 -2.33 5.79 -11.71
N CYS A 79 -3.11 6.51 -12.52
CA CYS A 79 -3.20 7.97 -12.51
C CYS A 79 -4.58 8.40 -12.04
N PHE A 80 -4.67 9.42 -11.20
CA PHE A 80 -5.93 9.88 -10.66
C PHE A 80 -6.40 11.15 -11.39
N SER A 81 -7.70 11.29 -11.59
CA SER A 81 -8.37 12.48 -12.12
C SER A 81 -9.19 13.17 -11.02
N SER A 82 -9.57 14.43 -11.22
CA SER A 82 -10.50 15.14 -10.34
C SER A 82 -11.54 15.91 -11.15
N SER A 83 -12.79 15.93 -10.65
CA SER A 83 -13.84 16.77 -11.24
C SER A 83 -13.53 18.27 -11.11
N LYS A 84 -12.66 18.66 -10.16
CA LYS A 84 -12.23 20.04 -9.91
C LYS A 84 -10.95 20.42 -10.66
N ALA A 85 -10.27 19.46 -11.30
CA ALA A 85 -9.03 19.69 -12.05
C ALA A 85 -9.12 18.99 -13.42
N LYS A 86 -9.82 19.61 -14.35
CA LYS A 86 -10.02 19.08 -15.70
C LYS A 86 -8.73 19.17 -16.53
N GLY A 87 -8.61 18.29 -17.53
CA GLY A 87 -7.47 18.28 -18.46
C GLY A 87 -6.15 17.76 -17.89
N ILE A 88 -6.12 17.31 -16.63
CA ILE A 88 -4.92 16.75 -16.01
C ILE A 88 -5.22 15.49 -15.21
N VAL A 89 -4.19 14.65 -15.05
CA VAL A 89 -4.17 13.55 -14.07
C VAL A 89 -2.86 13.57 -13.28
N LEU A 90 -2.91 13.02 -12.06
CA LEU A 90 -1.76 12.88 -11.17
C LEU A 90 -1.44 11.41 -10.94
N CYS A 91 -0.23 11.00 -11.33
CA CYS A 91 0.24 9.63 -11.29
C CYS A 91 1.28 9.49 -10.17
N PRO A 92 0.92 8.96 -8.98
CA PRO A 92 1.87 8.81 -7.90
C PRO A 92 2.94 7.76 -8.21
N ALA A 93 4.16 7.98 -7.70
CA ALA A 93 5.24 7.00 -7.84
C ALA A 93 4.95 5.70 -7.07
N ALA A 94 4.24 5.79 -5.94
CA ALA A 94 3.70 4.66 -5.19
C ALA A 94 2.67 5.16 -4.16
N ALA A 95 1.84 4.26 -3.63
CA ALA A 95 0.80 4.62 -2.65
C ALA A 95 1.34 5.27 -1.35
N TRP A 96 2.58 4.94 -0.98
CA TRP A 96 3.27 5.46 0.20
C TRP A 96 4.17 6.66 -0.10
N ARG A 97 4.27 7.09 -1.37
CA ARG A 97 5.03 8.28 -1.77
C ARG A 97 4.08 9.45 -1.91
N ARG A 98 4.49 10.62 -1.40
CA ARG A 98 3.76 11.89 -1.58
C ARG A 98 4.26 12.66 -2.80
N SER A 99 4.71 11.95 -3.84
CA SER A 99 5.26 12.54 -5.05
C SER A 99 4.86 11.75 -6.29
N GLY A 100 4.84 12.43 -7.44
CA GLY A 100 4.45 11.80 -8.69
C GLY A 100 4.53 12.72 -9.89
N VAL A 101 4.03 12.22 -11.01
CA VAL A 101 4.02 12.91 -12.31
C VAL A 101 2.65 13.53 -12.55
N LYS A 102 2.64 14.76 -13.06
CA LYS A 102 1.45 15.39 -13.63
C LYS A 102 1.42 15.12 -15.13
N ILE A 103 0.34 14.55 -15.63
CA ILE A 103 0.10 14.44 -17.07
C ILE A 103 -0.93 15.48 -17.45
N ILE A 104 -0.56 16.37 -18.38
CA ILE A 104 -1.47 17.22 -19.12
C ILE A 104 -2.06 16.38 -20.24
N LEU A 105 -3.38 16.23 -20.22
CA LEU A 105 -4.11 15.39 -21.15
C LEU A 105 -4.15 16.04 -22.53
N THR A 106 -3.77 15.29 -23.57
CA THR A 106 -3.88 15.71 -24.98
C THR A 106 -5.27 15.45 -25.56
N GLN A 107 -6.12 14.72 -24.84
CA GLN A 107 -7.51 14.42 -25.20
C GLN A 107 -8.35 14.19 -23.93
N GLY A 108 -9.67 14.21 -24.05
CA GLY A 108 -10.58 13.92 -22.94
C GLY A 108 -10.37 12.51 -22.35
N LEU A 109 -10.73 12.34 -21.07
CA LEU A 109 -10.68 11.02 -20.43
C LEU A 109 -11.67 10.06 -21.10
N PRO A 110 -11.28 8.82 -21.41
CA PRO A 110 -12.12 7.86 -22.12
C PRO A 110 -13.13 7.19 -21.16
N THR A 111 -14.12 7.94 -20.69
CA THR A 111 -15.08 7.49 -19.66
C THR A 111 -15.84 6.22 -20.01
N LYS A 112 -16.07 5.93 -21.30
CA LYS A 112 -16.63 4.67 -21.79
C LYS A 112 -15.79 3.46 -21.33
N PHE A 113 -14.47 3.58 -21.36
CA PHE A 113 -13.50 2.53 -20.98
C PHE A 113 -12.97 2.69 -19.55
N GLY A 114 -13.53 3.63 -18.78
CA GLY A 114 -13.19 3.85 -17.38
C GLY A 114 -13.90 2.85 -16.45
N ASN A 115 -13.27 2.57 -15.31
CA ASN A 115 -13.91 1.89 -14.19
C ASN A 115 -15.13 2.70 -13.72
N LYS A 116 -16.12 2.05 -13.11
CA LYS A 116 -17.40 2.71 -12.76
C LYS A 116 -17.60 2.93 -11.26
N ARG A 117 -16.82 2.26 -10.42
CA ARG A 117 -16.99 2.29 -8.97
C ARG A 117 -16.46 3.60 -8.38
N ALA A 118 -17.19 4.17 -7.43
CA ALA A 118 -16.68 5.30 -6.65
C ALA A 118 -15.52 4.84 -5.72
N PRO A 119 -14.64 5.77 -5.29
CA PRO A 119 -13.64 5.50 -4.25
C PRO A 119 -14.28 4.89 -2.99
N SER A 120 -13.76 3.75 -2.54
CA SER A 120 -14.31 3.02 -1.39
C SER A 120 -13.27 2.10 -0.77
N THR A 121 -13.39 1.82 0.53
CA THR A 121 -12.60 0.78 1.21
C THR A 121 -13.19 -0.62 1.07
N ASN A 122 -14.39 -0.76 0.47
CA ASN A 122 -15.07 -2.05 0.27
C ASN A 122 -14.59 -2.81 -0.97
N VAL A 123 -13.66 -2.24 -1.73
CA VAL A 123 -12.98 -2.94 -2.84
C VAL A 123 -11.66 -3.53 -2.35
N ARG A 124 -10.84 -4.04 -3.25
CA ARG A 124 -9.48 -4.49 -2.92
C ARG A 124 -8.52 -3.31 -2.85
N PRO A 125 -7.63 -3.25 -1.85
CA PRO A 125 -6.59 -2.24 -1.85
C PRO A 125 -5.71 -2.42 -3.09
N TRP A 126 -5.14 -1.35 -3.62
CA TRP A 126 -4.18 -1.44 -4.73
C TRP A 126 -2.73 -1.45 -4.23
N ALA A 127 -2.51 -1.13 -2.97
CA ALA A 127 -1.22 -1.26 -2.31
C ALA A 127 -1.39 -1.53 -0.81
N MET A 128 -0.41 -2.18 -0.21
CA MET A 128 -0.38 -2.47 1.22
C MET A 128 1.03 -2.33 1.80
N GLN A 129 1.09 -2.04 3.10
CA GLN A 129 2.31 -2.09 3.88
C GLN A 129 2.09 -3.00 5.09
N THR A 130 2.98 -3.95 5.30
CA THR A 130 2.94 -4.86 6.46
C THR A 130 3.44 -4.17 7.73
N ILE A 131 3.18 -4.76 8.89
CA ILE A 131 3.75 -4.30 10.17
C ILE A 131 5.28 -4.36 10.17
N SER A 132 5.88 -5.28 9.40
CA SER A 132 7.33 -5.41 9.21
C SER A 132 7.89 -4.42 8.18
N GLY A 133 7.08 -3.51 7.64
CA GLY A 133 7.53 -2.47 6.72
C GLY A 133 7.61 -2.90 5.25
N ILE A 134 7.27 -4.14 4.92
CA ILE A 134 7.23 -4.63 3.53
C ILE A 134 6.11 -3.91 2.79
N ARG A 135 6.41 -3.36 1.62
CA ARG A 135 5.46 -2.62 0.79
C ARG A 135 5.14 -3.42 -0.45
N CYS A 136 3.87 -3.52 -0.80
CA CYS A 136 3.40 -4.32 -1.91
C CYS A 136 2.39 -3.54 -2.76
N VAL A 137 2.49 -3.65 -4.08
CA VAL A 137 1.61 -2.98 -5.05
C VAL A 137 0.93 -4.04 -5.89
N ARG A 138 -0.35 -3.82 -6.20
CA ARG A 138 -1.07 -4.71 -7.11
C ARG A 138 -0.46 -4.66 -8.48
N GLU A 139 -0.16 -5.83 -9.01
CA GLU A 139 0.16 -5.98 -10.42
C GLU A 139 -1.11 -6.32 -11.20
N GLY A 140 -1.19 -5.79 -12.42
CA GLY A 140 -2.31 -6.04 -13.34
C GLY A 140 -2.07 -7.24 -14.25
N MET A 141 -0.98 -7.99 -14.05
CA MET A 141 -0.63 -9.16 -14.84
C MET A 141 -1.35 -10.42 -14.33
N GLY A 142 -1.70 -11.30 -15.27
CA GLY A 142 -2.38 -12.57 -15.02
C GLY A 142 -1.63 -13.48 -14.04
N PRO A 143 -2.32 -14.49 -13.48
CA PRO A 143 -2.00 -14.96 -12.15
C PRO A 143 -0.78 -15.88 -12.12
N PHE A 144 0.15 -15.63 -11.19
CA PHE A 144 0.76 -16.75 -10.49
C PHE A 144 -0.35 -17.41 -9.67
N ILE A 145 -0.58 -18.70 -9.90
CA ILE A 145 -1.64 -19.45 -9.21
C ILE A 145 -0.99 -20.50 -8.32
N ILE A 146 -1.39 -20.52 -7.05
CA ILE A 146 -1.14 -21.61 -6.11
C ILE A 146 -2.51 -22.19 -5.76
N PRO A 147 -2.76 -23.47 -6.12
CA PRO A 147 -4.07 -24.06 -6.41
C PRO A 147 -5.11 -23.15 -7.07
N THR A 148 -5.79 -22.30 -6.28
CA THR A 148 -6.87 -21.39 -6.73
C THR A 148 -6.67 -19.95 -6.23
N VAL A 149 -5.51 -19.65 -5.63
CA VAL A 149 -5.19 -18.34 -5.07
C VAL A 149 -4.25 -17.61 -6.01
N VAL A 150 -4.64 -16.39 -6.39
CA VAL A 150 -3.85 -15.51 -7.25
C VAL A 150 -2.86 -14.69 -6.42
N GLY A 151 -1.60 -14.65 -6.86
CA GLY A 151 -0.60 -13.68 -6.41
C GLY A 151 -0.87 -12.33 -7.06
N ASP A 152 -1.43 -11.40 -6.30
CA ASP A 152 -1.93 -10.12 -6.84
C ASP A 152 -0.96 -8.95 -6.57
N TYR A 153 -0.07 -9.06 -5.57
CA TYR A 153 0.77 -7.94 -5.14
C TYR A 153 2.24 -8.31 -5.09
N ALA A 154 3.06 -7.64 -5.89
CA ALA A 154 4.51 -7.73 -5.82
C ALA A 154 5.03 -6.91 -4.63
N CYS A 155 5.94 -7.47 -3.82
CA CYS A 155 6.47 -6.83 -2.62
C CYS A 155 7.96 -6.47 -2.73
N THR A 156 8.38 -5.47 -1.95
CA THR A 156 9.78 -4.99 -1.89
C THR A 156 10.79 -6.03 -1.39
N ASN A 157 10.34 -7.13 -0.79
CA ASN A 157 11.20 -8.23 -0.33
C ASN A 157 11.25 -9.41 -1.32
N GLY A 158 10.81 -9.22 -2.56
CA GLY A 158 10.77 -10.25 -3.60
C GLY A 158 9.65 -11.29 -3.45
N LYS A 159 8.86 -11.24 -2.37
CA LYS A 159 7.68 -12.09 -2.17
C LYS A 159 6.43 -11.45 -2.77
N TRP A 160 5.33 -12.19 -2.72
CA TRP A 160 4.02 -11.78 -3.20
C TRP A 160 2.98 -11.90 -2.10
N LEU A 161 1.95 -11.05 -2.15
CA LEU A 161 0.74 -11.24 -1.37
C LEU A 161 -0.33 -11.96 -2.19
N TRP A 162 -0.93 -12.97 -1.57
CA TRP A 162 -1.80 -13.92 -2.24
C TRP A 162 -3.23 -13.79 -1.76
N GLY A 163 -4.16 -13.67 -2.71
CA GLY A 163 -5.59 -13.59 -2.47
C GLY A 163 -6.04 -12.27 -1.85
N GLN A 164 -7.01 -12.35 -0.94
CA GLN A 164 -7.67 -11.21 -0.33
C GLN A 164 -7.20 -10.98 1.11
N PRO A 165 -7.08 -9.73 1.56
CA PRO A 165 -6.93 -9.46 2.99
C PRO A 165 -8.11 -10.07 3.76
N ASN A 166 -7.82 -10.92 4.74
CA ASN A 166 -8.78 -11.31 5.76
C ASN A 166 -8.96 -10.13 6.73
N ARG A 167 -10.17 -9.60 6.75
CA ARG A 167 -10.56 -8.42 7.53
C ARG A 167 -11.41 -8.73 8.76
N LYS A 168 -11.63 -10.02 9.07
CA LYS A 168 -12.46 -10.47 10.19
C LYS A 168 -11.87 -10.10 11.56
N THR A 169 -10.55 -10.00 11.64
CA THR A 169 -9.81 -9.63 12.85
C THR A 169 -8.79 -8.53 12.55
N GLN A 170 -8.36 -7.83 13.60
CA GLN A 170 -7.32 -6.80 13.53
C GLN A 170 -6.01 -7.31 14.14
N PRO A 171 -4.84 -6.96 13.57
CA PRO A 171 -4.68 -6.38 12.23
C PRO A 171 -5.17 -7.34 11.14
N TRP A 172 -5.58 -6.79 9.99
CA TRP A 172 -5.89 -7.59 8.81
C TRP A 172 -4.69 -8.44 8.42
N THR A 173 -4.96 -9.62 7.88
CA THR A 173 -3.91 -10.55 7.45
C THR A 173 -4.07 -10.97 5.99
N ILE A 174 -2.98 -11.34 5.35
CA ILE A 174 -2.97 -11.87 3.99
C ILE A 174 -1.80 -12.85 3.82
N TYR A 175 -1.95 -13.85 2.97
CA TYR A 175 -0.88 -14.80 2.70
C TYR A 175 0.30 -14.13 2.01
N MET A 176 1.52 -14.51 2.40
CA MET A 176 2.75 -14.05 1.78
C MET A 176 3.67 -15.22 1.48
N ALA A 177 4.08 -15.36 0.22
CA ALA A 177 4.94 -16.43 -0.25
C ALA A 177 5.71 -16.00 -1.51
N SER A 178 6.76 -16.75 -1.90
CA SER A 178 7.40 -16.59 -3.22
C SER A 178 6.46 -17.07 -4.33
N VAL A 179 6.74 -16.67 -5.57
CA VAL A 179 6.03 -17.18 -6.78
C VAL A 179 6.20 -18.68 -6.99
N THR A 180 7.25 -19.27 -6.43
CA THR A 180 7.57 -20.71 -6.53
C THR A 180 6.93 -21.55 -5.43
N ALA A 181 6.20 -20.94 -4.49
CA ALA A 181 5.57 -21.70 -3.43
C ALA A 181 4.47 -22.61 -3.99
N THR A 182 4.31 -23.81 -3.41
CA THR A 182 3.24 -24.75 -3.77
C THR A 182 2.08 -24.72 -2.78
N THR A 183 2.30 -24.12 -1.60
CA THR A 183 1.31 -23.97 -0.53
C THR A 183 1.43 -22.61 0.16
N LEU A 184 0.33 -22.13 0.76
CA LEU A 184 0.26 -20.86 1.46
C LEU A 184 0.01 -21.07 2.96
N THR A 185 1.08 -20.98 3.76
CA THR A 185 1.01 -21.17 5.23
C THR A 185 1.29 -19.88 6.00
N THR A 186 2.18 -19.03 5.49
CA THR A 186 2.62 -17.81 6.17
C THR A 186 1.70 -16.63 5.87
N LYS A 187 1.27 -15.94 6.93
CA LYS A 187 0.45 -14.71 6.82
C LYS A 187 1.25 -13.49 7.26
N ALA A 188 1.18 -12.43 6.45
CA ALA A 188 1.62 -11.11 6.83
C ALA A 188 0.48 -10.35 7.51
N ARG A 189 0.81 -9.58 8.55
CA ARG A 189 -0.09 -8.62 9.20
C ARG A 189 0.03 -7.27 8.50
N ILE A 190 -1.10 -6.67 8.14
CA ILE A 190 -1.18 -5.43 7.36
C ILE A 190 -1.24 -4.24 8.32
N ARG A 191 -0.35 -3.26 8.13
CA ARG A 191 -0.36 -1.99 8.86
C ARG A 191 -1.18 -0.93 8.15
N ILE A 192 -1.01 -0.80 6.84
CA ILE A 192 -1.72 0.19 6.00
C ILE A 192 -2.19 -0.48 4.72
N ALA A 193 -3.42 -0.17 4.30
CA ALA A 193 -3.98 -0.58 3.02
C ALA A 193 -4.51 0.65 2.28
N TRP A 194 -4.03 0.87 1.05
CA TRP A 194 -4.44 1.99 0.20
C TRP A 194 -5.45 1.53 -0.85
N PHE A 195 -6.53 2.29 -1.01
CA PHE A 195 -7.67 2.05 -1.89
C PHE A 195 -7.80 3.16 -2.92
#